data_AF-X1MG52-F1
#
_entry.id   AF-X1MG52-F1
#
_cell.length_a   1.000
_cell.length_b   1.000
_cell.length_c   1.000
_cell.angle_alpha   90.00
_cell.angle_beta   90.00
_cell.angle_gamma   90.00
#
_symmetry.space_group_name_H-M   'P 1'
#
loop_
_entity.id
_entity.type
_entity.pdbx_description
1 polymer ?
#
loop_
_entity_poly.entity_id
_entity_poly.type
_entity_poly.pdbx_seq_one_letter_code
_entity_poly.pdbx_strand_id
1 'polypeptide(L)'
;MAQTLFSGGSTHGDIALVEAALSPQEFYHLVKIGVPFPHNTFGGYIGYKTDNDPKQRGTSAGPWTSQQMYRKLLVQVEKERIPLLDKHEVISLLISEKG
;
A
#
# COMPACT_ATOMS: atom_id res chain seq x y z
N MET A 1 2.31 15.71 1.99
CA MET A 1 2.57 14.44 1.30
C MET A 1 2.28 14.53 -0.18
N ALA A 2 1.10 15.03 -0.55
CA ALA A 2 0.71 15.24 -1.94
C ALA A 2 1.78 15.97 -2.78
N GLN A 3 2.27 17.12 -2.31
CA GLN A 3 3.33 17.86 -3.01
C GLN A 3 4.59 17.01 -3.25
N THR A 4 4.99 16.17 -2.29
CA THR A 4 6.16 15.29 -2.43
C THR A 4 5.94 14.22 -3.49
N LEU A 5 4.75 13.61 -3.53
CA LEU A 5 4.38 12.62 -4.55
C LEU A 5 4.31 13.27 -5.95
N PHE A 6 3.71 14.46 -6.04
CA PHE A 6 3.56 15.20 -7.29
C PHE A 6 4.87 15.75 -7.85
N SER A 7 5.76 16.28 -7.00
CA SER A 7 6.98 16.99 -7.42
C SER A 7 7.97 16.15 -8.23
N GLY A 8 7.90 14.81 -8.16
CA GLY A 8 8.72 13.92 -8.99
C GLY A 8 8.22 13.75 -10.44
N GLY A 9 7.09 14.37 -10.81
CA GLY A 9 6.53 14.35 -12.16
C GLY A 9 5.89 13.03 -12.59
N SER A 10 5.94 12.00 -11.75
CA SER A 10 5.43 10.65 -12.05
C SER A 10 4.01 10.39 -11.51
N THR A 11 3.43 11.34 -10.78
CA THR A 11 2.09 11.22 -10.18
C THR A 11 1.30 12.49 -10.44
N HIS A 12 0.09 12.38 -11.00
CA HIS A 12 -0.80 13.53 -11.19
C HIS A 12 -1.23 14.13 -9.84
N GLY A 13 -1.54 15.43 -9.83
CA GLY A 13 -1.79 16.17 -8.59
C GLY A 13 -3.03 15.69 -7.81
N ASP A 14 -4.07 15.27 -8.52
CA ASP A 14 -5.29 14.70 -7.97
C ASP A 14 -5.04 13.32 -7.32
N ILE A 15 -4.32 12.43 -8.01
CA ILE A 15 -3.91 11.13 -7.48
C ILE A 15 -3.01 11.33 -6.25
N ALA A 16 -2.02 12.22 -6.34
CA ALA A 16 -1.13 12.54 -5.24
C ALA A 16 -1.88 13.06 -4.00
N LEU A 17 -2.97 13.80 -4.19
CA LEU A 17 -3.83 14.27 -3.09
C LEU A 17 -4.54 13.10 -2.40
N VAL A 18 -5.14 12.20 -3.18
CA VAL A 18 -5.86 11.02 -2.65
C VAL A 18 -4.89 10.08 -1.91
N GLU A 19 -3.77 9.73 -2.54
CA GLU A 19 -2.75 8.87 -1.92
C GLU A 19 -2.24 9.49 -0.61
N ALA A 20 -1.98 10.79 -0.60
CA ALA A 20 -1.53 11.50 0.58
C ALA A 20 -2.54 11.48 1.74
N ALA A 21 -3.83 11.58 1.43
CA ALA A 21 -4.90 11.59 2.42
C ALA A 21 -5.13 10.20 3.02
N LEU A 22 -5.06 9.14 2.20
CA LEU A 22 -5.41 7.78 2.61
C LEU A 22 -4.22 6.96 3.11
N SER A 23 -2.98 7.30 2.73
CA SER A 23 -1.79 6.52 3.10
C SER A 23 -1.67 6.24 4.62
N PRO A 24 -1.89 7.20 5.53
CA PRO A 24 -1.85 6.90 6.96
C PRO A 24 -2.91 5.91 7.41
N GLN A 25 -4.13 5.99 6.85
CA GLN A 25 -5.24 5.10 7.20
C GLN A 25 -4.93 3.66 6.75
N GLU A 26 -4.50 3.49 5.50
CA GLU A 26 -4.18 2.15 4.96
C GLU A 26 -2.95 1.53 5.61
N PHE A 27 -1.98 2.33 6.02
CA PHE A 27 -0.88 1.86 6.86
C PHE A 27 -1.40 1.22 8.16
N TYR A 28 -2.34 1.88 8.86
CA TYR A 28 -2.91 1.32 10.09
C TYR A 28 -3.83 0.12 9.84
N HIS A 29 -4.44 -0.01 8.66
CA HIS A 29 -5.14 -1.25 8.29
C HIS A 29 -4.16 -2.42 8.15
N LEU A 30 -2.99 -2.21 7.54
CA LEU A 30 -1.93 -3.23 7.46
C LEU A 30 -1.41 -3.62 8.85
N VAL A 31 -1.22 -2.64 9.74
CA VAL A 31 -0.90 -2.88 11.15
C VAL A 31 -1.98 -3.75 11.81
N LYS A 32 -3.27 -3.40 11.62
CA LYS A 32 -4.41 -4.09 12.23
C LYS A 32 -4.51 -5.55 11.81
N ILE A 33 -4.17 -5.88 10.56
CA ILE A 33 -4.15 -7.28 10.07
C ILE A 33 -2.85 -8.03 10.43
N GLY A 34 -1.96 -7.39 11.19
CA GLY A 34 -0.79 -8.03 11.79
C GLY A 34 0.46 -8.03 10.91
N VAL A 35 0.64 -7.05 10.01
CA VAL A 35 1.93 -6.82 9.36
C VAL A 35 2.92 -6.30 10.42
N PRO A 36 4.11 -6.92 10.58
CA PRO A 36 4.99 -6.65 11.71
C PRO A 36 5.90 -5.43 11.45
N PHE A 37 5.30 -4.25 11.31
CA PHE A 37 6.08 -3.02 11.22
C PHE A 37 6.79 -2.73 12.56
N PRO A 38 8.06 -2.31 12.52
CA PRO A 38 8.82 -1.99 13.72
C PRO A 38 8.23 -0.75 14.41
N HIS A 39 8.18 -0.80 15.73
CA HIS A 39 7.83 0.33 16.57
C HIS A 39 8.89 0.55 17.65
N ASN A 40 9.01 1.78 18.13
CA ASN A 40 9.85 2.09 19.28
C ASN A 40 9.24 1.55 20.60
N THR A 41 9.94 1.74 21.70
CA THR A 41 9.52 1.28 23.04
C THR A 41 8.20 1.90 23.52
N PHE A 42 7.75 2.99 22.90
CA PHE A 42 6.50 3.68 23.19
C PHE A 42 5.37 3.33 22.20
N GLY A 43 5.59 2.38 21.28
CA GLY A 43 4.60 1.95 20.29
C GLY A 43 4.49 2.86 19.06
N GLY A 44 5.38 3.85 18.91
CA GLY A 44 5.43 4.69 17.72
C GLY A 44 6.08 3.98 16.54
N TYR A 45 5.39 3.89 15.41
CA TYR A 45 5.95 3.37 14.17
C TYR A 45 7.04 4.29 13.64
N ILE A 46 8.17 3.69 13.26
CA ILE A 46 9.33 4.42 12.76
C ILE A 46 9.31 4.48 11.24
N GLY A 47 9.77 5.61 10.72
CA GLY A 47 9.98 5.79 9.29
C GLY A 47 11.44 6.10 8.95
N TYR A 48 11.76 6.01 7.67
CA TYR A 48 13.05 6.31 7.10
C TYR A 48 12.91 7.25 5.90
N LYS A 49 13.98 8.01 5.64
CA LYS A 49 14.07 8.90 4.48
C LYS A 49 14.11 8.07 3.20
N THR A 50 13.29 8.42 2.22
CA THR A 50 13.40 7.88 0.86
C THR A 50 14.07 8.92 -0.04
N ASP A 51 14.40 8.52 -1.28
CA ASP A 51 15.06 9.40 -2.24
C ASP A 51 14.28 10.70 -2.49
N ASN A 52 12.96 10.59 -2.54
CA ASN A 52 12.06 11.70 -2.87
C ASN A 52 11.35 12.30 -1.66
N ASP A 53 11.45 11.69 -0.47
CA ASP A 53 10.78 12.15 0.74
C ASP A 53 11.75 12.36 1.92
N PRO A 54 12.15 13.61 2.21
CA PRO A 54 13.08 13.90 3.31
C PRO A 54 12.45 13.78 4.69
N LYS A 55 11.12 13.69 4.82
CA LYS A 55 10.40 13.74 6.10
C LYS A 55 10.26 12.38 6.79
N GLN A 56 11.02 11.38 6.35
CA GLN A 56 11.06 10.04 6.94
C GLN A 56 9.69 9.34 7.02
N ARG A 57 8.89 9.43 5.96
CA ARG A 57 7.53 8.86 5.91
C ARG A 57 7.47 7.43 5.37
N GLY A 58 8.56 6.93 4.78
CA GLY A 58 8.64 5.53 4.34
C GLY A 58 8.79 4.59 5.52
N THR A 59 8.14 3.44 5.51
CA THR A 59 8.27 2.41 6.56
C THR A 59 8.37 1.02 5.95
N SER A 60 8.93 0.08 6.71
CA SER A 60 9.28 -1.26 6.25
C SER A 60 9.18 -2.23 7.42
N ALA A 61 8.68 -3.45 7.16
CA ALA A 61 8.71 -4.58 8.09
C ALA A 61 10.03 -5.37 7.98
N GLY A 62 11.11 -4.71 7.53
CA GLY A 62 12.40 -5.33 7.24
C GLY A 62 12.47 -5.93 5.83
N PRO A 63 13.34 -6.94 5.62
CA PRO A 63 13.39 -7.68 4.37
C PRO A 63 12.02 -8.24 3.98
N TRP A 64 11.71 -8.25 2.69
CA TRP A 64 10.47 -8.83 2.16
C TRP A 64 9.17 -8.18 2.67
N THR A 65 9.21 -6.88 2.99
CA THR A 65 8.02 -6.14 3.46
C THR A 65 6.77 -6.39 2.62
N SER A 66 6.89 -6.32 1.29
CA SER A 66 5.77 -6.58 0.37
C SER A 66 5.23 -8.01 0.45
N GLN A 67 6.10 -9.01 0.60
CA GLN A 67 5.69 -10.40 0.81
C GLN A 67 4.97 -10.57 2.17
N GLN A 68 5.46 -9.90 3.21
CA GLN A 68 4.82 -9.93 4.53
C GLN A 68 3.44 -9.28 4.50
N MET A 69 3.29 -8.13 3.83
CA MET A 69 1.98 -7.51 3.55
C MET A 69 1.05 -8.45 2.79
N TYR A 70 1.53 -9.01 1.68
CA TYR A 70 0.77 -9.95 0.85
C TYR A 70 0.25 -11.14 1.66
N ARG A 71 1.10 -11.78 2.48
CA ARG A 71 0.69 -12.93 3.30
C ARG A 71 -0.45 -12.58 4.26
N LYS A 72 -0.45 -11.38 4.84
CA LYS A 72 -1.52 -10.94 5.76
C LYS A 72 -2.81 -10.57 5.02
N LEU A 73 -2.70 -9.99 3.84
CA LEU A 73 -3.82 -9.68 2.96
C LEU A 73 -4.48 -10.95 2.42
N LEU A 74 -3.69 -11.94 1.99
CA LEU A 74 -4.18 -13.23 1.50
C LEU A 74 -5.08 -13.90 2.55
N VAL A 75 -4.66 -13.90 3.82
CA VAL A 75 -5.48 -14.41 4.93
C VAL A 75 -6.82 -13.68 5.05
N GLN A 76 -6.90 -12.38 4.75
CA GLN A 76 -8.19 -11.67 4.77
C GLN A 76 -9.07 -12.09 3.59
N VAL A 77 -8.48 -12.20 2.39
CA VAL A 77 -9.19 -12.65 1.18
C VAL A 77 -9.79 -14.04 1.36
N GLU A 78 -9.02 -14.97 1.94
CA GLU A 78 -9.47 -16.32 2.28
C GLU A 78 -10.61 -16.33 3.31
N LYS A 79 -10.53 -15.48 4.34
CA LYS A 79 -11.60 -15.34 5.36
C LYS A 79 -12.91 -14.85 4.77
N GLU A 80 -12.84 -13.90 3.84
CA GLU A 80 -13.99 -13.37 3.09
C GLU A 80 -14.49 -14.35 2.02
N ARG A 81 -13.81 -15.51 1.85
CA ARG A 81 -14.15 -16.55 0.87
C ARG A 81 -14.22 -16.02 -0.56
N ILE A 82 -13.36 -15.04 -0.88
CA ILE A 82 -13.24 -14.48 -2.23
C ILE A 82 -12.56 -15.53 -3.12
N PRO A 83 -13.13 -15.87 -4.29
CA PRO A 83 -12.51 -16.84 -5.20
C PRO A 83 -11.13 -16.36 -5.70
N LEU A 84 -10.14 -17.26 -5.63
CA LEU A 84 -8.79 -17.03 -6.15
C LEU A 84 -8.60 -17.83 -7.44
N LEU A 85 -8.49 -17.13 -8.57
CA LEU A 85 -8.18 -17.71 -9.88
C LEU A 85 -6.66 -17.70 -10.11
N ASP A 86 -5.94 -18.64 -9.50
CA ASP A 86 -4.49 -18.80 -9.73
C ASP A 86 -4.23 -19.41 -11.12
N LYS A 87 -3.14 -18.99 -11.77
CA LYS A 87 -2.73 -19.46 -13.12
C LYS A 87 -3.77 -19.22 -14.23
N HIS A 88 -4.51 -18.11 -14.16
CA HIS A 88 -5.42 -17.68 -15.22
C HIS A 88 -4.88 -16.42 -15.90
N GLU A 89 -4.68 -16.47 -17.21
CA GLU A 89 -4.23 -15.32 -18.01
C GLU A 89 -5.44 -14.54 -18.55
N VAL A 90 -5.47 -13.23 -18.32
CA VAL A 90 -6.50 -12.33 -18.87
C VAL A 90 -6.07 -11.90 -20.27
N ILE A 91 -6.79 -12.35 -21.31
CA ILE A 91 -6.42 -12.11 -22.72
C ILE A 91 -7.20 -11.00 -23.41
N SER A 92 -8.37 -10.62 -22.88
CA SER A 92 -9.23 -9.60 -23.45
C SER A 92 -10.21 -9.09 -22.40
N LEU A 93 -10.58 -7.82 -22.52
CA LEU A 93 -11.67 -7.22 -21.77
C LEU A 93 -12.85 -7.02 -22.71
N LEU A 94 -14.02 -7.50 -22.31
CA LEU A 94 -15.26 -7.23 -23.03
C LEU A 94 -15.77 -5.85 -22.62
N ILE A 95 -15.92 -4.96 -23.60
CA ILE A 95 -16.46 -3.61 -23.40
C ILE A 95 -17.79 -3.48 -24.13
N SER A 96 -18.74 -2.74 -23.53
CA SER A 96 -19.99 -2.35 -24.17
C SER A 96 -19.86 -0.91 -24.66
N GLU A 97 -20.29 -0.61 -25.88
CA GLU A 97 -20.21 0.72 -26.52
C GLU A 97 -21.20 1.77 -25.95
N LYS A 98 -21.48 1.75 -24.64
CA LYS A 98 -22.28 2.80 -24.01
C LYS A 98 -21.45 3.53 -22.97
N GLY A 99 -20.71 4.52 -23.47
CA GLY A 99 -20.08 5.61 -22.72
C GLY A 99 -20.36 6.91 -23.45
#